data_AF-M0A4C5-F1
#
_entry.id   AF-M0A4C5-F1
#
_cell.length_a   1.000
_cell.length_b   1.000
_cell.length_c   1.000
_cell.angle_alpha   90.00
_cell.angle_beta   90.00
_cell.angle_gamma   90.00
#
_symmetry.space_group_name_H-M   'P 1'
#
loop_
_entity.id
_entity.type
_entity.pdbx_description
1 polymer ?
#
loop_
_entity_poly.entity_id
_entity_poly.type
_entity_poly.pdbx_seq_one_letter_code
_entity_poly.pdbx_strand_id
1 'polypeptide(L)'
;MQLEQSPQEAVWSGTVPSALDARVLGLIVVIAGLAASVNVPYGGIPLAIAAFVLLTGVGIAVHVLGERKLRRITDGLVDRWIEAGGAIEDVTKSTDGMRTEWTVHTPDGTITIGGIALVPLSRLSVEWQGVGDSMDASEAADNMDELAATLYEEIFEIGSASQRS
;
A
#
# COMPACT_ATOMS: atom_id res chain seq x y z
N MET A 1 29.16 17.62 23.46
CA MET A 1 27.70 17.79 23.32
C MET A 1 27.44 18.29 21.92
N GLN A 2 26.94 17.43 21.05
CA GLN A 2 26.42 17.82 19.73
C GLN A 2 25.25 16.88 19.48
N LEU A 3 24.04 17.43 19.53
CA LEU A 3 22.80 16.69 19.30
C LEU A 3 22.67 16.51 17.80
N GLU A 4 22.87 15.29 17.31
CA GLU A 4 22.45 14.88 15.97
C GLU A 4 20.92 15.01 15.93
N GLN A 5 20.45 15.96 15.12
CA GLN A 5 19.04 16.14 14.85
C GLN A 5 18.56 14.93 14.07
N SER A 6 17.75 14.09 14.71
CA SER A 6 16.97 13.05 14.05
C SER A 6 16.26 13.66 12.84
N PRO A 7 16.32 13.04 11.65
CA PRO A 7 15.51 13.50 10.53
C PRO A 7 14.06 13.45 11.00
N GLN A 8 13.42 14.61 11.09
CA GLN A 8 11.98 14.70 11.28
C GLN A 8 11.36 14.00 10.08
N GLU A 9 10.91 12.75 10.28
CA GLU A 9 9.95 12.12 9.41
C GLU A 9 8.84 13.13 9.17
N ALA A 10 8.52 13.37 7.90
CA ALA A 10 7.33 14.11 7.56
C ALA A 10 6.13 13.27 8.02
N VAL A 11 5.75 13.43 9.29
CA VAL A 11 4.50 12.92 9.85
C VAL A 11 3.41 13.61 9.04
N TRP A 12 2.98 12.93 7.98
CA TRP A 12 1.90 13.37 7.16
C TRP A 12 0.63 13.30 8.02
N SER A 13 0.25 14.45 8.59
CA SER A 13 -0.99 14.66 9.33
C SER A 13 -2.12 15.03 8.37
N GLY A 14 -2.27 14.24 7.31
CA GLY A 14 -3.40 14.33 6.39
C GLY A 14 -4.35 13.17 6.64
N THR A 15 -5.64 13.37 6.41
CA THR A 15 -6.55 12.26 6.16
C THR A 15 -6.59 12.05 4.65
N VAL A 16 -6.18 10.88 4.14
CA VAL A 16 -6.40 10.51 2.73
C VAL A 16 -7.89 10.25 2.68
N PRO A 17 -8.67 11.02 1.90
CA PRO A 17 -10.10 10.79 1.83
C PRO A 17 -10.32 9.37 1.29
N SER A 18 -10.97 8.52 2.09
CA SER A 18 -11.35 7.19 1.63
C SER A 18 -12.44 7.33 0.54
N ALA A 19 -12.57 6.35 -0.35
CA ALA A 19 -13.65 6.38 -1.35
C ALA A 19 -15.06 6.29 -0.71
N LEU A 20 -15.12 5.90 0.56
CA LEU A 20 -16.31 5.91 1.41
C LEU A 20 -16.31 7.08 2.42
N ASP A 21 -15.39 8.04 2.27
CA ASP A 21 -15.37 9.24 3.09
C ASP A 21 -16.64 10.02 2.80
N ALA A 22 -17.42 10.28 3.86
CA ALA A 22 -18.65 11.06 3.81
C ALA A 22 -18.44 12.43 3.14
N ARG A 23 -17.22 12.98 3.17
CA ARG A 23 -16.84 14.22 2.47
C ARG A 23 -16.80 14.04 0.95
N VAL A 24 -16.22 12.95 0.46
CA VAL A 24 -16.16 12.62 -0.98
C VAL A 24 -17.53 12.22 -1.49
N LEU A 25 -18.24 11.36 -0.75
CA LEU A 25 -19.63 11.00 -1.06
C LEU A 25 -20.54 12.23 -1.04
N GLY A 26 -20.37 13.13 -0.06
CA GLY A 26 -21.08 14.39 0.02
C GLY A 26 -20.80 15.31 -1.17
N LEU A 27 -19.55 15.42 -1.60
CA LEU A 27 -19.17 16.20 -2.78
C LEU A 27 -19.79 15.62 -4.07
N ILE A 28 -19.78 14.29 -4.23
CA ILE A 28 -20.44 13.60 -5.37
C ILE A 28 -21.93 13.90 -5.37
N VAL A 29 -22.60 13.81 -4.21
CA VAL A 29 -24.03 14.11 -4.07
C VAL A 29 -24.32 15.58 -4.39
N VAL A 30 -23.47 16.51 -3.94
CA VAL A 30 -23.62 17.95 -4.24
C VAL A 30 -23.43 18.23 -5.73
N ILE A 31 -22.42 17.65 -6.36
CA ILE A 31 -22.17 17.80 -7.81
C ILE A 31 -23.31 17.15 -8.61
N ALA A 32 -23.80 15.97 -8.21
CA ALA A 32 -24.95 15.32 -8.84
C ALA A 32 -26.24 16.14 -8.66
N GLY A 33 -26.45 16.75 -7.50
CA GLY A 33 -27.56 17.65 -7.21
C GLY A 33 -27.49 18.95 -8.00
N LEU A 34 -26.28 19.52 -8.18
CA LEU A 34 -26.02 20.66 -9.06
C LEU A 34 -26.27 20.28 -10.52
N ALA A 35 -25.76 19.13 -10.98
CA ALA A 35 -26.03 18.64 -12.34
C ALA A 35 -27.52 18.38 -12.58
N ALA A 36 -28.26 17.93 -11.56
CA ALA A 36 -29.70 17.79 -11.61
C ALA A 36 -30.45 19.14 -11.57
N SER A 37 -29.90 20.18 -10.94
CA SER A 37 -30.51 21.51 -10.87
C SER A 37 -30.30 22.35 -12.13
N VAL A 38 -29.23 22.10 -12.89
CA VAL A 38 -29.03 22.67 -14.23
C VAL A 38 -29.82 21.86 -15.26
N ASN A 39 -31.15 21.87 -15.16
CA ASN A 39 -32.17 21.44 -16.12
C ASN A 39 -31.68 20.76 -17.42
N VAL A 40 -31.05 19.57 -17.34
CA VAL A 40 -30.76 18.74 -18.51
C VAL A 40 -32.04 17.96 -18.83
N PRO A 41 -32.75 18.27 -19.92
CA PRO A 41 -34.02 17.60 -20.23
C PRO A 41 -33.74 16.10 -20.43
N TYR A 42 -34.34 15.27 -19.56
CA TYR A 42 -34.44 13.81 -19.71
C TYR A 42 -33.11 13.01 -19.84
N GLY A 43 -32.02 13.43 -19.20
CA GLY A 43 -30.74 12.68 -19.29
C GLY A 43 -29.81 12.68 -18.07
N GLY A 44 -30.02 13.57 -17.10
CA GLY A 44 -29.06 13.78 -16.00
C GLY A 44 -28.89 12.58 -15.06
N ILE A 45 -29.98 11.97 -14.61
CA ILE A 45 -29.93 10.83 -13.67
C ILE A 45 -29.31 9.58 -14.33
N PRO A 46 -29.73 9.15 -15.54
CA PRO A 46 -29.08 8.02 -16.21
C PRO A 46 -27.60 8.26 -16.49
N LEU A 47 -27.22 9.49 -16.89
CA LEU A 47 -25.82 9.84 -17.13
C LEU A 47 -25.00 9.82 -15.82
N ALA A 48 -25.54 10.35 -14.72
CA ALA A 48 -24.89 10.33 -13.42
C ALA A 48 -24.69 8.89 -12.91
N ILE A 49 -25.69 8.02 -13.09
CA ILE A 49 -25.57 6.59 -12.76
C ILE A 49 -24.50 5.94 -13.63
N ALA A 50 -24.50 6.19 -14.94
CA ALA A 50 -23.50 5.64 -15.86
C ALA A 50 -22.07 6.09 -15.48
N ALA A 51 -21.89 7.37 -15.16
CA ALA A 51 -20.61 7.91 -14.70
C ALA A 51 -20.17 7.31 -13.36
N PHE A 52 -21.10 7.16 -12.40
CA PHE A 52 -20.82 6.52 -11.12
C PHE A 52 -20.38 5.06 -11.32
N VAL A 53 -21.14 4.26 -12.07
CA VAL A 53 -20.81 2.86 -12.35
C VAL A 53 -19.46 2.75 -13.07
N LEU A 54 -19.18 3.63 -14.03
CA LEU A 54 -17.90 3.65 -14.73
C LEU A 54 -16.74 3.95 -13.78
N LEU A 55 -16.84 5.01 -12.98
CA LEU A 55 -15.79 5.43 -12.04
C LEU A 55 -15.58 4.39 -10.94
N THR A 56 -16.65 3.86 -10.35
CA THR A 56 -16.58 2.81 -9.34
C THR A 56 -16.01 1.53 -9.94
N GLY A 57 -16.44 1.13 -11.13
CA GLY A 57 -15.94 -0.07 -11.81
C GLY A 57 -14.44 0.01 -12.13
N VAL A 58 -13.99 1.15 -12.68
CA VAL A 58 -12.56 1.40 -12.93
C VAL A 58 -11.77 1.42 -11.62
N GLY A 59 -12.29 2.08 -10.58
CA GLY A 59 -11.65 2.13 -9.26
C GLY A 59 -11.45 0.74 -8.65
N ILE A 60 -12.49 -0.10 -8.68
CA ILE A 60 -12.42 -1.50 -8.21
C ILE A 60 -11.40 -2.29 -9.04
N ALA A 61 -11.43 -2.18 -10.36
CA ALA A 61 -10.51 -2.90 -11.24
C ALA A 61 -9.04 -2.53 -10.92
N VAL A 62 -8.72 -1.25 -10.84
CA VAL A 62 -7.37 -0.77 -10.51
C VAL A 62 -6.94 -1.25 -9.12
N HIS A 63 -7.83 -1.23 -8.14
CA HIS A 63 -7.55 -1.72 -6.79
C HIS A 63 -7.17 -3.21 -6.79
N VAL A 64 -7.96 -4.05 -7.48
CA VAL A 64 -7.69 -5.49 -7.59
C VAL A 64 -6.38 -5.77 -8.32
N LEU A 65 -6.03 -4.99 -9.35
CA LEU A 65 -4.74 -5.11 -10.02
C LEU A 65 -3.58 -4.75 -9.09
N GLY A 66 -3.72 -3.69 -8.29
CA GLY A 66 -2.75 -3.29 -7.28
C GLY A 66 -2.53 -4.39 -6.25
N GLU A 67 -3.61 -4.93 -5.68
CA GLU A 67 -3.54 -6.02 -4.70
C GLU A 67 -2.82 -7.25 -5.26
N ARG A 68 -3.14 -7.65 -6.50
CA ARG A 68 -2.47 -8.78 -7.16
C ARG A 68 -0.98 -8.53 -7.38
N LYS A 69 -0.60 -7.30 -7.72
CA LYS A 69 0.80 -6.91 -7.88
C LYS A 69 1.53 -6.98 -6.53
N LEU A 70 0.94 -6.41 -5.47
CA LEU A 70 1.52 -6.47 -4.13
C LEU A 70 1.72 -7.91 -3.68
N ARG A 71 0.68 -8.74 -3.81
CA ARG A 71 0.74 -10.14 -3.43
C ARG A 71 1.86 -10.86 -4.17
N ARG A 72 2.00 -10.66 -5.48
CA ARG A 72 3.08 -11.27 -6.26
C ARG A 72 4.46 -10.84 -5.77
N ILE A 73 4.62 -9.57 -5.42
CA ILE A 73 5.88 -9.06 -4.87
C ILE A 73 6.16 -9.69 -3.52
N THR A 74 5.18 -9.67 -2.61
CA THR A 74 5.30 -10.29 -1.29
C THR A 74 5.63 -11.77 -1.37
N ASP A 75 4.88 -12.55 -2.17
CA ASP A 75 5.13 -13.98 -2.38
C ASP A 75 6.55 -14.19 -2.92
N GLY A 76 6.98 -13.37 -3.89
CA GLY A 76 8.33 -13.44 -4.45
C GLY A 76 9.46 -13.11 -3.47
N LEU A 77 9.25 -12.17 -2.55
CA LEU A 77 10.21 -11.85 -1.49
C LEU A 77 10.29 -12.98 -0.47
N VAL A 78 9.13 -13.44 0.01
CA VAL A 78 9.01 -14.54 0.99
C VAL A 78 9.67 -15.81 0.47
N ASP A 79 9.40 -16.20 -0.77
CA ASP A 79 10.01 -17.40 -1.38
C ASP A 79 11.55 -17.31 -1.38
N ARG A 80 12.11 -16.16 -1.78
CA ARG A 80 13.57 -15.95 -1.82
C ARG A 80 14.20 -15.90 -0.44
N TRP A 81 13.53 -15.29 0.54
CA TRP A 81 14.01 -15.28 1.92
C TRP A 81 14.04 -16.69 2.49
N ILE A 82 13.04 -17.52 2.22
CA ILE A 82 13.03 -18.93 2.64
C ILE A 82 14.19 -19.69 1.96
N GLU A 83 14.40 -19.49 0.66
CA GLU A 83 15.51 -20.11 -0.08
C GLU A 83 16.88 -19.70 0.47
N ALA A 84 17.02 -18.45 0.92
CA ALA A 84 18.23 -17.93 1.56
C ALA A 84 18.44 -18.42 3.01
N GLY A 85 17.44 -19.09 3.61
CA GLY A 85 17.50 -19.63 4.97
C GLY A 85 16.75 -18.82 6.03
N GLY A 86 15.95 -17.84 5.61
CA GLY A 86 15.10 -17.02 6.48
C GLY A 86 13.97 -17.85 7.11
N ALA A 87 13.77 -17.68 8.42
CA ALA A 87 12.69 -18.33 9.14
C ALA A 87 11.42 -17.48 9.08
N ILE A 88 10.39 -17.98 8.40
CA ILE A 88 9.07 -17.36 8.29
C ILE A 88 8.05 -18.27 8.95
N GLU A 89 7.30 -17.74 9.91
CA GLU A 89 6.30 -18.48 10.68
C GLU A 89 4.93 -18.43 10.00
N ASP A 90 4.52 -17.23 9.57
CA ASP A 90 3.23 -16.98 8.94
C ASP A 90 3.25 -15.70 8.11
N VAL A 91 2.32 -15.59 7.16
CA VAL A 91 2.11 -14.38 6.34
C VAL A 91 0.63 -14.02 6.37
N THR A 92 0.30 -12.95 7.08
CA THR A 92 -1.08 -12.48 7.24
C THR A 92 -1.35 -11.25 6.39
N LYS A 93 -2.53 -11.21 5.75
CA LYS A 93 -3.00 -10.01 5.04
C LYS A 93 -3.83 -9.14 5.96
N SER A 94 -3.55 -7.84 6.00
CA SER A 94 -4.43 -6.83 6.60
C SER A 94 -4.94 -5.87 5.50
N THR A 95 -6.11 -5.29 5.73
CA THR A 95 -6.67 -4.27 4.84
C THR A 95 -7.33 -3.21 5.71
N ASP A 96 -6.74 -2.02 5.75
CA ASP A 96 -7.29 -0.86 6.45
C ASP A 96 -7.59 0.24 5.44
N GLY A 97 -8.89 0.46 5.20
CA GLY A 97 -9.38 1.41 4.20
C GLY A 97 -8.84 1.10 2.79
N MET A 98 -7.92 1.96 2.32
CA MET A 98 -7.30 1.85 1.00
C MET A 98 -5.92 1.16 1.04
N ARG A 99 -5.38 0.88 2.22
CA ARG A 99 -4.06 0.29 2.40
C ARG A 99 -4.20 -1.22 2.51
N THR A 100 -3.56 -1.94 1.60
CA THR A 100 -3.36 -3.39 1.73
C THR A 100 -1.95 -3.61 2.23
N GLU A 101 -1.81 -4.41 3.27
CA GLU A 101 -0.53 -4.80 3.82
C GLU A 101 -0.46 -6.30 3.98
N TRP A 102 0.74 -6.82 3.82
CA TRP A 102 1.10 -8.18 4.15
C TRP A 102 2.11 -8.14 5.27
N THR A 103 1.79 -8.83 6.34
CA THR A 103 2.58 -8.89 7.55
C THR A 103 3.21 -10.27 7.61
N VAL A 104 4.53 -10.31 7.45
CA VAL A 104 5.35 -11.53 7.53
C VAL A 104 5.85 -11.65 8.97
N HIS A 105 5.50 -12.75 9.62
CA HIS A 105 5.92 -13.06 10.98
C HIS A 105 7.18 -13.91 10.93
N THR A 106 8.20 -13.47 11.65
CA THR A 106 9.48 -14.18 11.81
C THR A 106 9.75 -14.36 13.31
N PRO A 107 10.66 -15.27 13.70
CA PRO A 107 11.01 -15.44 15.12
C PRO A 107 11.57 -14.17 15.77
N ASP A 108 12.16 -13.28 14.98
CA ASP A 108 12.87 -12.07 15.43
C ASP A 108 11.97 -10.82 15.38
N GLY A 109 10.75 -10.93 14.84
CA GLY A 109 9.79 -9.84 14.79
C GLY A 109 8.85 -9.93 13.58
N THR A 110 8.36 -8.77 13.18
CA THR A 110 7.35 -8.68 12.13
C THR A 110 7.81 -7.72 11.04
N ILE A 111 7.63 -8.12 9.78
CA ILE A 111 7.94 -7.32 8.60
C ILE A 111 6.62 -6.96 7.93
N THR A 112 6.36 -5.66 7.74
CA THR A 112 5.14 -5.19 7.08
C THR A 112 5.45 -4.73 5.68
N ILE A 113 4.81 -5.37 4.69
CA ILE A 113 4.96 -5.07 3.27
C ILE A 113 3.65 -4.45 2.79
N GLY A 114 3.66 -3.14 2.62
CA GLY A 114 2.49 -2.34 2.24
C GLY A 114 2.56 -1.79 0.82
N GLY A 115 1.40 -1.47 0.27
CA GLY A 115 1.27 -0.66 -0.94
C GLY A 115 0.52 0.64 -0.68
N ILE A 116 1.07 1.77 -1.12
CA ILE A 116 0.32 3.04 -1.14
C ILE A 116 -0.62 3.02 -2.34
N ALA A 117 -1.93 2.99 -2.08
CA ALA A 117 -2.95 2.92 -3.13
C ALA A 117 -3.20 4.29 -3.76
N LEU A 118 -2.30 4.72 -4.66
CA LEU A 118 -2.54 5.82 -5.58
C LEU A 118 -2.23 5.32 -7.00
N VAL A 119 -3.27 4.87 -7.73
CA VAL A 119 -3.16 4.32 -9.11
C VAL A 119 -2.33 2.99 -9.06
N PRO A 120 -2.33 2.04 -10.04
CA PRO A 120 -1.92 0.66 -9.75
C PRO A 120 -0.56 0.64 -9.07
N LEU A 121 -0.48 -0.03 -7.92
CA LEU A 121 0.54 0.10 -6.87
C LEU A 121 1.79 0.86 -7.34
N SER A 122 1.84 2.15 -7.04
CA SER A 122 2.93 3.01 -7.46
C SER A 122 4.15 2.82 -6.58
N ARG A 123 3.95 2.56 -5.28
CA ARG A 123 5.05 2.30 -4.34
C ARG A 123 4.84 1.07 -3.48
N LEU A 124 5.91 0.29 -3.35
CA LEU A 124 6.12 -0.71 -2.32
C LEU A 124 6.70 -0.02 -1.09
N SER A 125 6.23 -0.38 0.10
CA SER A 125 6.84 0.00 1.36
C SER A 125 7.12 -1.26 2.16
N VAL A 126 8.32 -1.36 2.72
CA VAL A 126 8.72 -2.45 3.61
C VAL A 126 9.12 -1.81 4.93
N GLU A 127 8.51 -2.24 6.01
CA GLU A 127 8.78 -1.75 7.37
C GLU A 127 9.22 -2.90 8.26
N TRP A 128 10.31 -2.70 8.98
CA TRP A 128 10.85 -3.64 9.95
C TRP A 128 11.40 -2.88 11.16
N GLN A 129 10.97 -3.27 12.37
CA GLN A 129 11.33 -2.62 13.64
C GLN A 129 11.10 -1.09 13.69
N GLY A 130 10.11 -0.58 12.94
CA GLY A 130 9.80 0.84 12.84
C GLY A 130 10.70 1.62 11.88
N VAL A 131 11.61 0.96 11.16
CA VAL A 131 12.36 1.52 10.04
C VAL A 131 11.67 1.10 8.75
N GLY A 132 11.19 2.08 7.99
CA GLY A 132 10.48 1.85 6.73
C GLY A 132 11.28 2.35 5.54
N ASP A 133 11.42 1.50 4.52
CA ASP A 133 11.89 1.91 3.19
C ASP A 133 10.73 1.86 2.18
N SER A 134 10.83 2.66 1.12
CA SER A 134 9.84 2.70 0.05
C SER A 134 10.46 2.89 -1.32
N MET A 135 9.95 2.16 -2.32
CA MET A 135 10.41 2.20 -3.70
C MET A 135 9.27 2.05 -4.70
N ASP A 136 9.53 2.27 -5.99
CA ASP A 136 8.51 2.04 -7.02
C ASP A 136 8.18 0.54 -7.08
N ALA A 137 6.90 0.19 -7.14
CA ALA A 137 6.51 -1.22 -7.11
C ALA A 137 6.82 -1.95 -8.43
N SER A 138 7.00 -1.23 -9.53
CA SER A 138 7.45 -1.79 -10.81
C SER A 138 8.95 -2.05 -10.76
N GLU A 139 9.72 -1.10 -10.22
CA GLU A 139 11.14 -1.28 -9.96
C GLU A 139 11.41 -2.48 -9.03
N ALA A 140 10.63 -2.62 -7.96
CA ALA A 140 10.70 -3.78 -7.07
C ALA A 140 10.36 -5.10 -7.79
N ALA A 141 9.40 -5.07 -8.73
CA ALA A 141 9.04 -6.25 -9.50
C ALA A 141 10.13 -6.65 -10.51
N ASP A 142 10.82 -5.66 -11.09
CA ASP A 142 11.88 -5.87 -12.07
C ASP A 142 13.21 -6.30 -11.43
N ASN A 143 13.47 -5.90 -10.18
CA ASN A 143 14.72 -6.16 -9.46
C ASN A 143 14.51 -7.06 -8.21
N MET A 144 13.57 -7.99 -8.28
CA MET A 144 13.15 -8.81 -7.14
C MET A 144 14.29 -9.57 -6.45
N ASP A 145 15.24 -10.10 -7.22
CA ASP A 145 16.35 -10.91 -6.68
C ASP A 145 17.31 -10.04 -5.85
N GLU A 146 17.68 -8.87 -6.37
CA GLU A 146 18.54 -7.91 -5.68
C GLU A 146 17.84 -7.34 -4.45
N LEU A 147 16.57 -6.94 -4.60
CA LEU A 147 15.74 -6.45 -3.51
C LEU A 147 15.64 -7.46 -2.36
N ALA A 148 15.35 -8.72 -2.68
CA ALA A 148 15.24 -9.77 -1.69
C ALA A 148 16.57 -9.97 -0.95
N ALA A 149 17.70 -9.95 -1.65
CA ALA A 149 19.02 -10.12 -1.06
C ALA A 149 19.37 -8.96 -0.11
N THR A 150 19.17 -7.70 -0.53
CA THR A 150 19.44 -6.53 0.32
C THR A 150 18.57 -6.52 1.56
N LEU A 151 17.26 -6.77 1.42
CA LEU A 151 16.36 -6.84 2.57
C LEU A 151 16.67 -8.03 3.48
N TYR A 152 17.14 -9.15 2.92
CA TYR A 152 17.52 -10.30 3.71
C TYR A 152 18.70 -10.00 4.62
N GLU A 153 19.76 -9.40 4.08
CA GLU A 153 20.96 -9.00 4.83
C GLU A 153 20.60 -8.03 5.96
N GLU A 154 19.75 -7.04 5.68
CA GLU A 154 19.32 -6.07 6.68
C GLU A 154 18.47 -6.70 7.80
N ILE A 155 17.44 -7.47 7.43
CA ILE A 155 16.43 -7.96 8.35
C ILE A 155 16.93 -9.17 9.14
N PHE A 156 17.54 -10.15 8.47
CA PHE A 156 17.88 -11.44 9.06
C PHE A 156 19.34 -11.52 9.53
N GLU A 157 20.28 -10.86 8.87
CA GLU A 157 21.70 -10.92 9.27
C GLU A 157 22.10 -9.81 10.25
N ILE A 158 21.80 -8.54 9.91
CA ILE A 158 22.18 -7.38 10.74
C ILE A 158 21.24 -7.24 11.94
N GLY A 159 19.93 -7.44 11.73
CA GLY A 159 18.93 -7.37 12.79
C GLY A 159 19.10 -8.40 13.89
N SER A 160 19.36 -9.65 13.52
CA SER A 160 19.57 -10.73 14.50
C SER A 160 20.86 -10.56 15.31
N ALA A 161 21.87 -9.89 14.76
CA ALA A 161 23.12 -9.59 15.46
C ALA A 161 22.93 -8.55 16.59
N SER A 162 22.05 -7.57 16.38
CA SER A 162 21.80 -6.49 17.34
C SER A 162 20.95 -6.94 18.54
N GLN A 163 20.21 -8.04 18.41
CA GLN A 163 19.31 -8.57 19.45
C GLN A 163 20.01 -9.56 20.41
N ARG A 164 21.18 -10.10 20.04
CA ARG A 164 21.96 -11.03 20.88
C ARG A 164 23.02 -10.34 21.75
N SER A 165 23.14 -9.01 21.69
CA SER A 165 24.11 -8.22 22.49
C SER A 165 23.49 -7.62 23.75
#